data_AF-A0A4U0GYV0-F1
#
_entry.id   AF-A0A4U0GYV0-F1
#
_cell.length_a   1.000
_cell.length_b   1.000
_cell.length_c   1.000
_cell.angle_alpha   90.00
_cell.angle_beta   90.00
_cell.angle_gamma   90.00
#
_symmetry.space_group_name_H-M   'P 1'
#
loop_
_entity.id
_entity.type
_entity.pdbx_description
1 polymer ?
#
loop_
_entity_poly.entity_id
_entity_poly.type
_entity_poly.pdbx_seq_one_letter_code
_entity_poly.pdbx_strand_id
1 'polypeptide(L)'
;MKYLLALVLLYLTACKNPFSVQLIGSLPIDSTVYVDVYDAISGKQIASDTIAEHTFVLKIDSIRAGIYTVVFSWERDILKPTELKRYARFGEEELPRYVLSKSVWLDPKESRKYTFSISEGLDQSQLEQGLLDEDWGADLNVSSKGDNFRLYQEFSEIAKKYSLANLKAKDSLKQIIYKLNESGDLESSRLLHQQLSALWVNSLRDSLVRAEVNFLKRNIATAPAPYIFYSLVNTQNDFDNYKEVYDALSPNVKETLAKRTSVYLK
;
A
#
# COMPACT_ATOMS: atom_id res chain seq x y z
N MET A 1 42.30 3.34 -42.75
CA MET A 1 41.84 4.05 -41.52
C MET A 1 40.38 4.57 -41.61
N LYS A 2 39.46 3.86 -42.29
CA LYS A 2 38.03 4.25 -42.39
C LYS A 2 37.05 3.24 -41.80
N TYR A 3 37.51 2.03 -41.46
CA TYR A 3 36.67 0.95 -40.92
C TYR A 3 36.73 0.84 -39.38
N LEU A 4 37.65 1.56 -38.72
CA LEU A 4 37.78 1.53 -37.26
C LEU A 4 36.74 2.42 -36.55
N LEU A 5 36.23 3.46 -37.22
CA LEU A 5 35.21 4.36 -36.65
C LEU A 5 33.81 3.75 -36.66
N ALA A 6 33.51 2.82 -37.57
CA ALA A 6 32.19 2.18 -37.66
C ALA A 6 31.97 1.13 -36.56
N LEU A 7 33.04 0.52 -36.03
CA LEU A 7 32.95 -0.48 -34.96
C LEU A 7 32.71 0.14 -33.58
N VAL A 8 33.14 1.39 -33.36
CA VAL A 8 32.97 2.10 -32.08
C VAL A 8 31.58 2.72 -31.96
N LEU A 9 30.91 3.08 -33.06
CA LEU A 9 29.54 3.60 -33.03
C LEU A 9 28.46 2.52 -32.77
N LEU A 10 28.77 1.23 -32.96
CA LEU A 10 27.85 0.12 -32.67
C LEU A 10 27.84 -0.31 -31.20
N TYR A 11 28.77 0.19 -30.37
CA TYR A 11 28.80 -0.10 -28.93
C TYR A 11 28.02 0.92 -28.06
N LEU A 12 27.47 1.97 -28.66
CA LEU A 12 26.71 3.02 -27.95
C LEU A 12 25.19 2.89 -28.09
N THR A 13 24.67 1.76 -28.57
CA THR A 13 23.28 1.42 -28.32
C THR A 13 23.16 0.97 -26.87
N ALA A 14 22.95 1.93 -25.97
CA ALA A 14 22.52 1.67 -24.61
C ALA A 14 21.39 0.63 -24.67
N CYS A 15 21.67 -0.58 -24.17
CA CYS A 15 20.68 -1.62 -24.00
C CYS A 15 19.59 -1.06 -23.09
N LYS A 16 18.51 -0.52 -23.68
CA LYS A 16 17.29 -0.19 -22.94
C LYS A 16 16.76 -1.50 -22.41
N ASN A 17 17.05 -1.81 -21.15
CA ASN A 17 16.50 -2.98 -20.48
C ASN A 17 14.97 -2.90 -20.58
N PRO A 18 14.32 -3.79 -21.36
CA PRO A 18 12.89 -3.68 -21.63
C PRO A 18 12.04 -3.94 -20.38
N PHE A 19 12.66 -4.40 -19.28
CA PHE A 19 12.03 -4.72 -18.00
C PHE A 19 12.38 -3.70 -16.91
N SER A 20 12.56 -2.43 -17.26
CA SER A 20 12.85 -1.36 -16.29
C SER A 20 11.68 -0.40 -16.13
N VAL A 21 11.47 0.05 -14.90
CA VAL A 21 10.50 1.10 -14.55
C VAL A 21 11.20 2.22 -13.78
N GLN A 22 10.65 3.42 -13.87
CA GLN A 22 11.07 4.57 -13.11
C GLN A 22 9.93 5.01 -12.20
N LEU A 23 10.23 5.10 -10.90
CA LEU A 23 9.37 5.76 -9.92
C LEU A 23 9.92 7.16 -9.77
N ILE A 24 9.08 8.16 -10.01
CA ILE A 24 9.45 9.55 -9.87
C ILE A 24 8.44 10.26 -8.97
N GLY A 25 8.84 11.36 -8.35
CA GLY A 25 7.88 12.14 -7.57
C GLY A 25 8.55 13.24 -6.77
N SER A 26 7.74 13.85 -5.92
CA SER A 26 8.20 14.82 -4.94
C SER A 26 7.59 14.54 -3.57
N LEU A 27 8.40 14.69 -2.53
CA LEU A 27 8.01 14.59 -1.13
C LEU A 27 8.47 15.88 -0.42
N PRO A 28 7.58 16.56 0.33
CA PRO A 28 7.91 17.77 1.06
C PRO A 28 8.61 17.39 2.38
N ILE A 29 9.76 16.72 2.30
CA ILE A 29 10.55 16.28 3.45
C ILE A 29 11.95 16.88 3.32
N ASP A 30 12.36 17.69 4.29
CA ASP A 30 13.64 18.38 4.31
C ASP A 30 14.80 17.47 4.79
N SER A 31 14.47 16.36 5.45
CA SER A 31 15.45 15.37 5.91
C SER A 31 15.71 14.29 4.86
N THR A 32 16.76 13.50 5.09
CA THR A 32 17.08 12.33 4.27
C THR A 32 15.96 11.30 4.33
N VAL A 33 15.39 10.95 3.18
CA VAL A 33 14.34 9.93 3.05
C VAL A 33 14.93 8.65 2.45
N TYR A 34 14.71 7.53 3.11
CA TYR A 34 15.01 6.20 2.58
C TYR A 34 13.81 5.67 1.81
N VAL A 35 14.06 5.12 0.61
CA VAL A 35 13.04 4.52 -0.23
C VAL A 35 13.34 3.06 -0.45
N ASP A 36 12.40 2.22 -0.08
CA ASP A 36 12.48 0.78 -0.28
C ASP A 36 11.29 0.28 -1.11
N VAL A 37 11.57 -0.67 -1.99
CA VAL A 37 10.54 -1.29 -2.82
C VAL A 37 10.53 -2.78 -2.57
N TYR A 38 9.37 -3.29 -2.16
CA TYR A 38 9.16 -4.70 -1.84
C TYR A 38 8.20 -5.35 -2.83
N ASP A 39 8.51 -6.56 -3.26
CA ASP A 39 7.58 -7.42 -3.99
C ASP A 39 6.50 -7.93 -3.02
N ALA A 40 5.22 -7.60 -3.27
CA ALA A 40 4.15 -7.86 -2.31
C ALA A 40 3.87 -9.36 -2.11
N ILE A 41 4.29 -10.21 -3.04
CA ILE A 41 4.11 -11.67 -2.95
C ILE A 41 5.21 -12.30 -2.11
N SER A 42 6.47 -12.02 -2.45
CA SER A 42 7.63 -12.65 -1.83
C SER A 42 8.11 -11.92 -0.57
N GLY A 43 7.69 -10.67 -0.36
CA GLY A 43 8.21 -9.79 0.70
C GLY A 43 9.66 -9.36 0.48
N LYS A 44 10.27 -9.73 -0.64
CA LYS A 44 11.68 -9.42 -0.92
C LYS A 44 11.83 -7.95 -1.33
N GLN A 45 12.80 -7.27 -0.73
CA GLN A 45 13.26 -5.96 -1.19
C GLN A 45 13.93 -6.10 -2.56
N ILE A 46 13.44 -5.34 -3.53
CA ILE A 46 13.92 -5.37 -4.93
C ILE A 46 14.70 -4.11 -5.32
N ALA A 47 14.50 -3.01 -4.58
CA ALA A 47 15.25 -1.77 -4.74
C ALA A 47 15.31 -1.03 -3.41
N SER A 48 16.38 -0.26 -3.22
CA SER A 48 16.58 0.66 -2.11
C SER A 48 17.34 1.87 -2.64
N ASP A 49 17.00 3.06 -2.16
CA ASP A 49 17.70 4.29 -2.48
C ASP A 49 17.51 5.31 -1.36
N THR A 50 18.24 6.43 -1.47
CA THR A 50 18.16 7.55 -0.54
C THR A 50 17.88 8.83 -1.30
N ILE A 51 16.89 9.58 -0.84
CA ILE A 51 16.50 10.87 -1.37
C ILE A 51 17.00 11.95 -0.39
N ALA A 52 17.83 12.86 -0.89
CA ALA A 52 18.32 14.02 -0.14
C ALA A 52 17.67 15.34 -0.56
N GLU A 53 16.83 15.32 -1.61
CA GLU A 53 16.14 16.49 -2.16
C GLU A 53 14.62 16.26 -2.14
N HIS A 54 13.81 17.30 -2.35
CA HIS A 54 12.35 17.11 -2.42
C HIS A 54 11.87 16.29 -3.62
N THR A 55 12.73 15.99 -4.59
CA THR A 55 12.37 15.22 -5.78
C THR A 55 13.20 13.95 -5.88
N PHE A 56 12.61 12.91 -6.45
CA PHE A 56 13.28 11.64 -6.62
C PHE A 56 13.03 11.00 -7.98
N VAL A 57 14.01 10.21 -8.40
CA VAL A 57 13.95 9.35 -9.59
C VAL A 57 14.61 8.02 -9.24
N LEU A 58 13.81 7.04 -8.87
CA LEU A 58 14.26 5.68 -8.59
C LEU A 58 14.06 4.80 -9.83
N LYS A 59 15.16 4.30 -10.39
CA LYS A 59 15.12 3.33 -11.50
C LYS A 59 15.21 1.90 -10.95
N ILE A 60 14.26 1.07 -11.33
CA ILE A 60 14.22 -0.34 -10.96
C ILE A 60 14.41 -1.17 -12.23
N ASP A 61 15.51 -1.90 -12.29
CA ASP A 61 15.83 -2.77 -13.42
C ASP A 61 15.31 -4.20 -13.20
N SER A 62 14.94 -4.86 -14.28
CA SER A 62 14.56 -6.29 -14.32
C SER A 62 13.36 -6.66 -13.42
N ILE A 63 12.32 -5.82 -13.41
CA ILE A 63 11.08 -6.06 -12.68
C ILE A 63 10.07 -6.86 -13.52
N ARG A 64 9.22 -7.65 -12.86
CA ARG A 64 8.09 -8.36 -13.49
C ARG A 64 6.79 -7.61 -13.25
N ALA A 65 5.74 -7.96 -13.99
CA ALA A 65 4.41 -7.47 -13.69
C ALA A 65 3.96 -7.99 -12.30
N GLY A 66 3.47 -7.09 -11.44
CA GLY A 66 3.03 -7.46 -10.11
C GLY A 66 2.67 -6.27 -9.22
N ILE A 67 2.24 -6.60 -8.00
CA ILE A 67 1.99 -5.62 -6.94
C ILE A 67 3.29 -5.43 -6.15
N TYR A 68 3.69 -4.18 -5.97
CA TYR A 68 4.86 -3.77 -5.21
C TYR A 68 4.46 -2.76 -4.15
N THR A 69 5.11 -2.80 -3.00
CA THR A 69 4.95 -1.79 -1.95
C THR A 69 6.16 -0.88 -1.98
N VAL A 70 5.92 0.41 -2.23
CA VAL A 70 6.94 1.46 -2.12
C VAL A 70 6.82 2.07 -0.73
N VAL A 71 7.91 2.12 0.00
CA VAL A 71 8.00 2.59 1.38
C VAL A 71 8.99 3.74 1.44
N PHE A 72 8.54 4.88 1.92
CA PHE A 72 9.35 6.05 2.22
C PHE A 72 9.47 6.14 3.73
N SER A 73 10.69 6.29 4.25
CA SER A 73 10.92 6.43 5.68
C SER A 73 11.98 7.48 5.99
N TRP A 74 11.79 8.22 7.08
CA TRP A 74 12.74 9.22 7.57
C TRP A 74 12.72 9.27 9.10
N GLU A 75 13.75 9.89 9.67
CA GLU A 75 13.92 9.95 11.11
C GLU A 75 12.73 10.61 11.80
N ARG A 76 12.35 10.04 12.95
CA ARG A 76 11.30 10.58 13.82
C ARG A 76 11.91 11.02 15.14
N ASP A 77 11.63 12.25 15.50
CA ASP A 77 12.09 12.90 16.73
C ASP A 77 11.15 12.66 17.92
N ILE A 78 9.89 12.29 17.67
CA ILE A 78 8.87 12.04 18.71
C ILE A 78 8.74 10.54 19.02
N LEU A 79 8.62 10.18 20.31
CA LEU A 79 8.34 8.82 20.77
C LEU A 79 6.95 8.75 21.43
N LYS A 80 6.07 7.86 20.96
CA LYS A 80 4.80 7.61 21.64
C LYS A 80 5.07 6.86 22.96
N PRO A 81 4.29 7.11 24.04
CA PRO A 81 4.46 6.40 25.31
C PRO A 81 4.36 4.86 25.21
N THR A 82 3.59 4.36 24.25
CA THR A 82 3.45 2.92 23.97
C THR A 82 4.74 2.31 23.41
N GLU A 83 5.47 3.08 22.59
CA GLU A 83 6.75 2.66 22.03
C GLU A 83 7.81 2.67 23.12
N LEU A 84 7.92 3.73 23.94
CA LEU A 84 8.85 3.75 25.08
C LEU A 84 8.76 2.48 25.94
N LYS A 85 7.54 1.99 26.20
CA LYS A 85 7.31 0.71 26.90
C LYS A 85 7.80 -0.50 26.12
N ARG A 86 7.65 -0.51 24.79
CA ARG A 86 8.13 -1.58 23.90
C ARG A 86 9.66 -1.61 23.84
N TYR A 87 10.30 -0.46 23.64
CA TYR A 87 11.75 -0.29 23.63
C TYR A 87 12.37 -0.76 24.95
N ALA A 88 11.83 -0.31 26.08
CA ALA A 88 12.30 -0.72 27.41
C ALA A 88 12.13 -2.23 27.67
N ARG A 89 11.15 -2.88 27.03
CA ARG A 89 10.82 -4.29 27.27
C ARG A 89 11.51 -5.25 26.32
N PHE A 90 11.74 -4.85 25.08
CA PHE A 90 12.25 -5.72 24.01
C PHE A 90 13.63 -5.31 23.48
N GLY A 91 14.20 -4.19 23.96
CA GLY A 91 15.55 -3.76 23.59
C GLY A 91 15.67 -3.42 22.10
N GLU A 92 14.63 -2.81 21.51
CA GLU A 92 14.73 -2.28 20.14
C GLU A 92 15.76 -1.14 20.12
N GLU A 93 16.80 -1.24 19.30
CA GLU A 93 17.90 -0.26 19.26
C GLU A 93 17.68 0.85 18.21
N GLU A 94 16.86 0.59 17.19
CA GLU A 94 16.60 1.56 16.13
C GLU A 94 15.51 2.54 16.54
N LEU A 95 15.81 3.84 16.48
CA LEU A 95 14.82 4.89 16.67
C LEU A 95 13.68 4.71 15.65
N PRO A 96 12.42 4.95 16.05
CA PRO A 96 11.30 4.79 15.14
C PRO A 96 11.40 5.83 14.02
N ARG A 97 10.79 5.51 12.89
CA ARG A 97 10.78 6.34 11.70
C ARG A 97 9.35 6.75 11.37
N TYR A 98 9.20 7.91 10.74
CA TYR A 98 8.00 8.17 9.96
C TYR A 98 7.99 7.21 8.77
N VAL A 99 6.83 6.66 8.44
CA VAL A 99 6.68 5.71 7.34
C VAL A 99 5.46 6.09 6.51
N LEU A 100 5.70 6.36 5.23
CA LEU A 100 4.67 6.57 4.21
C LEU A 100 4.81 5.46 3.16
N SER A 101 3.74 4.73 2.88
CA SER A 101 3.81 3.63 1.91
C SER A 101 2.63 3.60 0.96
N LYS A 102 2.86 3.07 -0.25
CA LYS A 102 1.83 2.85 -1.26
C LYS A 102 2.08 1.55 -2.00
N SER A 103 1.06 0.72 -2.06
CA SER A 103 1.04 -0.44 -2.96
C SER A 103 0.67 0.00 -4.37
N VAL A 104 1.38 -0.52 -5.37
CA VAL A 104 1.25 -0.13 -6.77
C VAL A 104 1.42 -1.34 -7.70
N TRP A 105 0.63 -1.39 -8.77
CA TRP A 105 0.86 -2.31 -9.87
C TRP A 105 1.96 -1.76 -10.78
N LEU A 106 3.08 -2.48 -10.86
CA LEU A 106 4.17 -2.16 -11.80
C LEU A 106 4.18 -3.21 -12.90
N ASP A 107 4.18 -2.74 -14.16
CA ASP A 107 4.34 -3.58 -15.33
C ASP A 107 5.15 -2.83 -16.39
N PRO A 108 6.43 -3.20 -16.61
CA PRO A 108 7.30 -2.51 -17.56
C PRO A 108 6.83 -2.63 -19.02
N LYS A 109 5.90 -3.55 -19.32
CA LYS A 109 5.28 -3.68 -20.64
C LYS A 109 4.19 -2.63 -20.87
N GLU A 110 3.45 -2.25 -19.84
CA GLU A 110 2.38 -1.24 -19.94
C GLU A 110 2.90 0.18 -19.73
N SER A 111 3.75 0.37 -18.71
CA SER A 111 4.32 1.66 -18.40
C SER A 111 5.71 1.53 -17.80
N ARG A 112 6.58 2.46 -18.19
CA ARG A 112 7.94 2.57 -17.65
C ARG A 112 8.09 3.71 -16.66
N LYS A 113 7.04 4.48 -16.42
CA LYS A 113 7.09 5.70 -15.62
C LYS A 113 5.87 5.80 -14.72
N TYR A 114 6.12 5.90 -13.43
CA TYR A 114 5.11 6.02 -12.37
C TYR A 114 5.42 7.28 -11.58
N THR A 115 4.44 8.18 -11.46
CA THR A 115 4.62 9.48 -10.81
C THR A 115 3.87 9.51 -9.49
N PHE A 116 4.60 9.70 -8.41
CA PHE A 116 4.11 9.81 -7.05
C PHE A 116 3.94 11.27 -6.66
N SER A 117 2.87 11.55 -5.93
CA SER A 117 2.54 12.90 -5.46
C SER A 117 1.75 12.80 -4.16
N ILE A 118 2.06 13.66 -3.21
CA ILE A 118 1.23 13.87 -2.01
C ILE A 118 0.10 14.86 -2.37
N SER A 119 -1.01 14.80 -1.62
CA SER A 119 -2.07 15.82 -1.68
C SER A 119 -1.49 17.24 -1.64
N GLU A 120 -1.99 18.13 -2.49
CA GLU A 120 -1.51 19.51 -2.57
C GLU A 120 -1.62 20.25 -1.23
N GLY A 121 -0.60 21.07 -0.93
CA GLY A 121 -0.60 21.99 0.22
C GLY A 121 -0.18 21.38 1.55
N LEU A 122 0.26 20.13 1.59
CA LEU A 122 0.84 19.52 2.78
C LEU A 122 2.36 19.80 2.89
N ASP A 123 2.77 20.40 3.99
CA ASP A 123 4.19 20.49 4.38
C ASP A 123 4.63 19.28 5.23
N GLN A 124 5.93 19.21 5.56
CA GLN A 124 6.50 18.13 6.36
C GLN A 124 5.79 17.98 7.70
N SER A 125 5.56 19.09 8.42
CA SER A 125 4.99 19.06 9.76
C SER A 125 3.55 18.54 9.75
N GLN A 126 2.76 18.97 8.77
CA GLN A 126 1.39 18.50 8.57
C GLN A 126 1.35 17.01 8.21
N LEU A 127 2.28 16.55 7.36
CA LEU A 127 2.40 15.15 6.99
C LEU A 127 2.79 14.28 8.21
N GLU A 128 3.78 14.70 8.97
CA GLU A 128 4.25 14.02 10.18
C GLU A 128 3.18 13.93 11.26
N GLN A 129 2.44 15.03 11.49
CA GLN A 129 1.32 15.04 12.42
C GLN A 129 0.21 14.08 11.99
N GLY A 130 -0.14 14.07 10.70
CA GLY A 130 -1.13 13.11 10.16
C GLY A 130 -0.69 11.64 10.34
N LEU A 131 0.61 11.36 10.17
CA LEU A 131 1.18 10.02 10.43
C LEU A 131 1.15 9.65 11.91
N LEU A 132 1.33 10.61 12.83
CA LEU A 132 1.26 10.38 14.27
C LEU A 132 -0.17 10.14 14.76
N ASP A 133 -1.12 10.90 14.26
CA ASP A 133 -2.51 10.86 14.70
C ASP A 133 -3.29 9.66 14.11
N GLU A 134 -2.68 8.95 13.16
CA GLU A 134 -3.35 7.90 12.37
C GLU A 134 -4.61 8.43 11.64
N ASP A 135 -4.66 9.76 11.46
CA ASP A 135 -5.75 10.51 10.85
C ASP A 135 -5.34 10.90 9.43
N TRP A 136 -5.81 10.12 8.46
CA TRP A 136 -5.21 10.05 7.13
C TRP A 136 -5.79 11.11 6.19
N GLY A 137 -5.31 12.35 6.36
CA GLY A 137 -5.50 13.42 5.37
C GLY A 137 -4.49 13.39 4.21
N ALA A 138 -3.35 12.73 4.39
CA ALA A 138 -2.28 12.63 3.40
C ALA A 138 -2.34 11.28 2.66
N ASP A 139 -2.78 11.28 1.40
CA ASP A 139 -2.69 10.10 0.54
C ASP A 139 -1.50 10.26 -0.41
N LEU A 140 -0.67 9.23 -0.48
CA LEU A 140 0.35 9.11 -1.50
C LEU A 140 -0.32 8.63 -2.79
N ASN A 141 -0.57 9.56 -3.70
CA ASN A 141 -1.15 9.27 -4.99
C ASN A 141 -0.09 8.79 -5.96
N VAL A 142 -0.46 7.89 -6.86
CA VAL A 142 0.39 7.42 -7.95
C VAL A 142 -0.37 7.51 -9.25
N SER A 143 0.30 8.00 -10.29
CA SER A 143 -0.24 8.08 -11.65
C SER A 143 0.68 7.37 -12.64
N SER A 144 0.07 6.62 -13.55
CA SER A 144 0.76 5.88 -14.60
C SER A 144 -0.22 5.54 -15.72
N LYS A 145 0.30 5.07 -16.84
CA LYS A 145 -0.48 4.51 -17.95
C LYS A 145 -0.66 3.00 -17.74
N GLY A 146 -1.59 2.42 -18.48
CA GLY A 146 -1.83 0.97 -18.50
C GLY A 146 -3.18 0.59 -17.91
N ASP A 147 -3.85 -0.36 -18.55
CA ASP A 147 -5.15 -0.84 -18.10
C ASP A 147 -5.04 -1.64 -16.81
N ASN A 148 -4.00 -2.46 -16.65
CA ASN A 148 -3.81 -3.21 -15.41
C ASN A 148 -3.43 -2.29 -14.25
N PHE A 149 -2.66 -1.22 -14.50
CA PHE A 149 -2.45 -0.17 -13.49
C PHE A 149 -3.76 0.49 -13.08
N ARG A 150 -4.58 0.93 -14.06
CA ARG A 150 -5.88 1.56 -13.78
C ARG A 150 -6.80 0.63 -12.98
N LEU A 151 -6.91 -0.63 -13.38
CA LEU A 151 -7.71 -1.63 -12.67
C LEU A 151 -7.23 -1.83 -11.23
N TYR A 152 -5.92 -1.86 -11.00
CA TYR A 152 -5.39 -1.95 -9.64
C TYR A 152 -5.70 -0.70 -8.80
N GLN A 153 -5.64 0.49 -9.40
CA GLN A 153 -6.06 1.73 -8.71
C GLN A 153 -7.55 1.69 -8.35
N GLU A 154 -8.41 1.26 -9.28
CA GLU A 154 -9.85 1.08 -9.01
C GLU A 154 -10.10 0.12 -7.83
N PHE A 155 -9.34 -0.97 -7.74
CA PHE A 155 -9.39 -1.86 -6.58
C PHE A 155 -8.95 -1.16 -5.29
N SER A 156 -7.82 -0.45 -5.31
CA SER A 156 -7.30 0.24 -4.12
C SER A 156 -8.25 1.31 -3.57
N GLU A 157 -9.02 1.96 -4.45
CA GLU A 157 -10.04 2.94 -4.07
C GLU A 157 -11.24 2.30 -3.35
N ILE A 158 -11.52 1.01 -3.57
CA ILE A 158 -12.54 0.28 -2.80
C ILE A 158 -12.12 0.23 -1.32
N ALA A 159 -10.91 -0.27 -1.05
CA ALA A 159 -10.40 -0.37 0.33
C ALA A 159 -10.33 1.01 1.00
N LYS A 160 -9.84 2.02 0.28
CA LYS A 160 -9.76 3.42 0.75
C LYS A 160 -11.15 3.98 1.10
N LYS A 161 -12.16 3.78 0.25
CA LYS A 161 -13.53 4.22 0.51
C LYS A 161 -14.08 3.66 1.84
N TYR A 162 -13.89 2.36 2.09
CA TYR A 162 -14.37 1.73 3.32
C TYR A 162 -13.55 2.12 4.55
N SER A 163 -12.25 2.32 4.40
CA SER A 163 -11.43 2.94 5.45
C SER A 163 -11.97 4.32 5.82
N LEU A 164 -12.41 5.12 4.84
CA LEU A 164 -12.88 6.49 5.09
C LEU A 164 -14.24 6.50 5.77
N ALA A 165 -15.11 5.60 5.34
CA ALA A 165 -16.38 5.38 6.01
C ALA A 165 -16.18 4.97 7.48
N ASN A 166 -15.19 4.10 7.76
CA ASN A 166 -14.87 3.67 9.12
C ASN A 166 -14.33 4.81 9.97
N LEU A 167 -13.39 5.60 9.44
CA LEU A 167 -12.84 6.76 10.14
C LEU A 167 -13.96 7.75 10.51
N LYS A 168 -14.76 8.18 9.51
CA LYS A 168 -15.87 9.11 9.72
C LYS A 168 -16.88 8.62 10.76
N ALA A 169 -17.19 7.33 10.74
CA ALA A 169 -18.12 6.74 11.68
C ALA A 169 -17.52 6.67 13.10
N LYS A 170 -16.22 6.36 13.23
CA LYS A 170 -15.51 6.44 14.52
C LYS A 170 -15.49 7.86 15.08
N ASP A 171 -15.21 8.87 14.26
CA ASP A 171 -15.16 10.25 14.71
C ASP A 171 -16.52 10.77 15.14
N SER A 172 -17.56 10.42 14.39
CA SER A 172 -18.96 10.73 14.76
C SER A 172 -19.30 10.13 16.13
N LEU A 173 -18.94 8.88 16.38
CA LEU A 173 -19.17 8.22 17.68
C LEU A 173 -18.36 8.85 18.80
N LYS A 174 -17.08 9.20 18.56
CA LYS A 174 -16.24 9.91 19.54
C LYS A 174 -16.87 11.23 19.95
N GLN A 175 -17.39 12.02 19.00
CA GLN A 175 -18.06 13.29 19.31
C GLN A 175 -19.30 13.10 20.20
N ILE A 176 -20.08 12.04 19.98
CA ILE A 176 -21.24 11.71 20.83
C ILE A 176 -20.76 11.32 22.24
N ILE A 177 -19.73 10.48 22.34
CA ILE A 177 -19.12 10.08 23.60
C ILE A 177 -18.64 11.30 24.40
N TYR A 178 -17.96 12.26 23.76
CA TYR A 178 -17.55 13.50 24.43
C TYR A 178 -18.73 14.26 25.02
N LYS A 179 -19.81 14.44 24.25
CA LYS A 179 -21.02 15.13 24.74
C LYS A 179 -21.69 14.40 25.90
N LEU A 180 -21.75 13.06 25.86
CA LEU A 180 -22.32 12.26 26.94
C LEU A 180 -21.48 12.32 28.22
N ASN A 181 -20.16 12.33 28.08
CA ASN A 181 -19.25 12.54 29.21
C ASN A 181 -19.43 13.93 29.82
N GLU A 182 -19.56 14.99 29.00
CA GLU A 182 -19.84 16.35 29.45
C GLU A 182 -21.20 16.46 30.16
N SER A 183 -22.22 15.71 29.71
CA SER A 183 -23.54 15.68 30.35
C SER A 183 -23.63 14.73 31.55
N GLY A 184 -22.56 14.00 31.90
CA GLY A 184 -22.52 13.06 33.01
C GLY A 184 -23.20 11.70 32.78
N ASP A 185 -23.62 11.39 31.55
CA ASP A 185 -24.21 10.09 31.19
C ASP A 185 -23.12 9.06 30.84
N LEU A 186 -22.44 8.60 31.89
CA LEU A 186 -21.29 7.70 31.77
C LEU A 186 -21.68 6.29 31.30
N GLU A 187 -22.92 5.84 31.54
CA GLU A 187 -23.36 4.51 31.14
C GLU A 187 -23.62 4.44 29.63
N SER A 188 -24.31 5.44 29.07
CA SER A 188 -24.47 5.55 27.61
C SER A 188 -23.12 5.74 26.91
N SER A 189 -22.22 6.53 27.51
CA SER A 189 -20.84 6.70 27.02
C SER A 189 -20.07 5.37 26.98
N ARG A 190 -20.14 4.57 28.05
CA ARG A 190 -19.50 3.24 28.13
C ARG A 190 -20.02 2.29 27.05
N LEU A 191 -21.34 2.25 26.83
CA LEU A 191 -21.95 1.40 25.80
C LEU A 191 -21.51 1.80 24.39
N LEU A 192 -21.45 3.11 24.09
CA LEU A 192 -20.97 3.59 22.80
C LEU A 192 -19.47 3.32 22.60
N HIS A 193 -18.66 3.42 23.66
CA HIS A 193 -17.26 3.01 23.61
C HIS A 193 -17.08 1.53 23.22
N GLN A 194 -17.98 0.64 23.69
CA GLN A 194 -17.98 -0.77 23.30
C GLN A 194 -18.40 -0.98 21.84
N GLN A 195 -19.31 -0.15 21.31
CA GLN A 195 -19.70 -0.20 19.90
C GLN A 195 -18.58 0.33 18.98
N LEU A 196 -17.85 1.36 19.40
CA LEU A 196 -16.74 1.95 18.66
C LEU A 196 -15.66 0.91 18.31
N SER A 197 -15.37 -0.02 19.22
CA SER A 197 -14.37 -1.08 19.00
C SER A 197 -14.88 -2.18 18.07
N ALA A 198 -16.19 -2.37 17.93
CA ALA A 198 -16.80 -3.42 17.12
C ALA A 198 -17.30 -2.95 15.74
N LEU A 199 -17.40 -1.64 15.50
CA LEU A 199 -18.00 -1.04 14.30
C LEU A 199 -17.39 -1.55 12.99
N TRP A 200 -16.06 -1.62 12.92
CA TRP A 200 -15.32 -2.10 11.77
C TRP A 200 -15.69 -3.55 11.44
N VAL A 201 -15.69 -4.39 12.47
CA VAL A 201 -15.89 -5.84 12.35
C VAL A 201 -17.32 -6.18 11.91
N ASN A 202 -18.32 -5.43 12.39
CA ASN A 202 -19.72 -5.86 12.29
C ASN A 202 -20.51 -5.25 11.13
N SER A 203 -20.02 -4.22 10.44
CA SER A 203 -20.84 -3.50 9.44
C SER A 203 -20.11 -3.14 8.14
N LEU A 204 -18.86 -2.69 8.25
CA LEU A 204 -18.08 -2.21 7.12
C LEU A 204 -17.26 -3.31 6.47
N ARG A 205 -16.73 -4.25 7.27
CA ARG A 205 -15.92 -5.38 6.77
C ARG A 205 -16.67 -6.22 5.76
N ASP A 206 -17.89 -6.68 6.05
CA ASP A 206 -18.64 -7.55 5.13
C ASP A 206 -18.98 -6.82 3.81
N SER A 207 -19.26 -5.53 3.90
CA SER A 207 -19.55 -4.69 2.73
C SER A 207 -18.30 -4.47 1.87
N LEU A 208 -17.14 -4.29 2.50
CA LEU A 208 -15.83 -4.24 1.83
C LEU A 208 -15.57 -5.56 1.10
N VAL A 209 -15.64 -6.69 1.81
CA VAL A 209 -15.42 -8.03 1.22
C VAL A 209 -16.33 -8.27 0.03
N ARG A 210 -17.64 -7.96 0.14
CA ARG A 210 -18.57 -8.07 -1.00
C ARG A 210 -18.15 -7.22 -2.20
N ALA A 211 -17.68 -5.99 -1.96
CA ALA A 211 -17.22 -5.11 -3.03
C ALA A 211 -15.95 -5.63 -3.70
N GLU A 212 -14.97 -6.12 -2.92
CA GLU A 212 -13.72 -6.70 -3.40
C GLU A 212 -13.98 -7.98 -4.21
N VAL A 213 -14.83 -8.86 -3.71
CA VAL A 213 -15.26 -10.08 -4.42
C VAL A 213 -15.94 -9.76 -5.75
N ASN A 214 -16.90 -8.81 -5.77
CA ASN A 214 -17.56 -8.39 -7.00
C ASN A 214 -16.60 -7.72 -7.99
N PHE A 215 -15.60 -6.98 -7.50
CA PHE A 215 -14.54 -6.44 -8.34
C PHE A 215 -13.72 -7.56 -8.98
N LEU A 216 -13.26 -8.53 -8.18
CA LEU A 216 -12.44 -9.64 -8.65
C LEU A 216 -13.17 -10.53 -9.65
N LYS A 217 -14.45 -10.84 -9.43
CA LYS A 217 -15.24 -11.65 -10.36
C LYS A 217 -15.42 -10.98 -11.73
N ARG A 218 -15.67 -9.67 -11.75
CA ARG A 218 -15.78 -8.91 -13.01
C ARG A 218 -14.47 -8.84 -13.78
N ASN A 219 -13.35 -8.89 -13.07
CA ASN A 219 -12.01 -8.72 -13.63
C ASN A 219 -11.16 -10.00 -13.57
N ILE A 220 -11.78 -11.17 -13.44
CA ILE A 220 -11.09 -12.44 -13.09
C ILE A 220 -10.01 -12.85 -14.08
N ALA A 221 -10.16 -12.45 -15.35
CA ALA A 221 -9.25 -12.75 -16.44
C ALA A 221 -8.12 -11.72 -16.62
N THR A 222 -8.10 -10.66 -15.81
CA THR A 222 -7.10 -9.58 -15.90
C THR A 222 -5.84 -9.94 -15.11
N ALA A 223 -4.69 -9.37 -15.50
CA ALA A 223 -3.42 -9.70 -14.87
C ALA A 223 -3.35 -9.36 -13.36
N PRO A 224 -3.96 -8.27 -12.86
CA PRO A 224 -3.93 -7.95 -11.42
C PRO A 224 -4.75 -8.88 -10.55
N ALA A 225 -5.83 -9.48 -11.06
CA ALA A 225 -6.81 -10.20 -10.24
C ALA A 225 -6.20 -11.33 -9.39
N PRO A 226 -5.31 -12.21 -9.93
CA PRO A 226 -4.63 -13.22 -9.12
C PRO A 226 -3.73 -12.64 -8.02
N TYR A 227 -3.06 -11.52 -8.29
CA TYR A 227 -2.18 -10.86 -7.32
C TYR A 227 -2.97 -10.19 -6.20
N ILE A 228 -4.08 -9.54 -6.56
CA ILE A 228 -5.02 -8.95 -5.61
C ILE A 228 -5.58 -10.05 -4.71
N PHE A 229 -6.10 -11.14 -5.29
CA PHE A 229 -6.58 -12.29 -4.52
C PHE A 229 -5.50 -12.82 -3.56
N TYR A 230 -4.27 -12.99 -4.04
CA TYR A 230 -3.14 -13.42 -3.21
C TYR A 230 -2.89 -12.48 -2.03
N SER A 231 -3.02 -11.16 -2.22
CA SER A 231 -2.81 -10.17 -1.15
C SER A 231 -3.91 -10.19 -0.07
N LEU A 232 -5.13 -10.56 -0.45
CA LEU A 232 -6.30 -10.58 0.45
C LEU A 232 -6.35 -11.83 1.32
N VAL A 233 -5.82 -12.96 0.87
CA VAL A 233 -5.93 -14.25 1.57
C VAL A 233 -4.72 -14.53 2.45
N ASN A 234 -4.87 -14.27 3.76
CA ASN A 234 -3.82 -14.52 4.76
C ASN A 234 -4.23 -15.58 5.80
N THR A 235 -5.53 -15.81 5.98
CA THR A 235 -6.10 -16.77 6.94
C THR A 235 -7.13 -17.69 6.27
N GLN A 236 -7.53 -18.76 6.97
CA GLN A 236 -8.64 -19.63 6.51
C GLN A 236 -9.92 -18.82 6.30
N ASN A 237 -10.25 -17.95 7.25
CA ASN A 237 -11.45 -17.12 7.17
C ASN A 237 -11.42 -16.17 5.96
N ASP A 238 -10.25 -15.64 5.60
CA ASP A 238 -10.14 -14.85 4.36
C ASP A 238 -10.36 -15.75 3.14
N PHE A 239 -9.76 -16.95 3.11
CA PHE A 239 -9.99 -17.88 2.02
C PHE A 239 -11.47 -18.21 1.84
N ASP A 240 -12.19 -18.49 2.92
CA ASP A 240 -13.63 -18.79 2.89
C ASP A 240 -14.44 -17.61 2.33
N ASN A 241 -14.11 -16.38 2.73
CA ASN A 241 -14.73 -15.16 2.23
C ASN A 241 -14.48 -14.93 0.72
N TYR A 242 -13.31 -15.33 0.22
CA TYR A 242 -12.92 -15.17 -1.19
C TYR A 242 -13.04 -16.46 -2.01
N LYS A 243 -13.64 -17.51 -1.46
CA LYS A 243 -13.67 -18.85 -2.09
C LYS A 243 -14.30 -18.82 -3.49
N GLU A 244 -15.36 -18.04 -3.68
CA GLU A 244 -15.99 -17.94 -4.99
C GLU A 244 -15.10 -17.28 -6.06
N VAL A 245 -14.20 -16.38 -5.65
CA VAL A 245 -13.18 -15.82 -6.54
C VAL A 245 -12.17 -16.92 -6.89
N TYR A 246 -11.68 -17.64 -5.89
CA TYR A 246 -10.75 -18.75 -6.11
C TYR A 246 -11.34 -19.77 -7.09
N ASP A 247 -12.58 -20.19 -6.89
CA ASP A 247 -13.24 -21.18 -7.73
C ASP A 247 -13.40 -20.71 -9.18
N ALA A 248 -13.54 -19.40 -9.41
CA ALA A 248 -13.60 -18.78 -10.74
C ALA A 248 -12.24 -18.63 -11.45
N LEU A 249 -11.11 -18.75 -10.74
CA LEU A 249 -9.78 -18.68 -11.35
C LEU A 249 -9.52 -19.86 -12.29
N SER A 250 -8.73 -19.61 -13.34
CA SER A 250 -8.32 -20.65 -14.28
C SER A 250 -7.41 -21.69 -13.59
N PRO A 251 -7.37 -22.95 -14.09
CA PRO A 251 -6.53 -24.01 -13.52
C PRO A 251 -5.05 -23.60 -13.38
N ASN A 252 -4.48 -22.96 -14.41
CA ASN A 252 -3.07 -22.54 -14.40
C ASN A 252 -2.78 -21.49 -13.30
N VAL A 253 -3.74 -20.58 -13.05
CA VAL A 253 -3.60 -19.60 -11.97
C VAL A 253 -3.71 -20.28 -10.61
N LYS A 254 -4.66 -21.21 -10.44
CA LYS A 254 -4.80 -21.99 -9.21
C LYS A 254 -3.53 -22.78 -8.89
N GLU A 255 -2.91 -23.41 -9.89
CA GLU A 255 -1.63 -24.13 -9.74
C GLU A 255 -0.51 -23.19 -9.26
N THR A 256 -0.44 -21.97 -9.82
CA THR A 256 0.53 -20.95 -9.39
C THR A 256 0.30 -20.53 -7.93
N LEU A 257 -0.95 -20.45 -7.49
CA LEU A 257 -1.34 -20.07 -6.12
C LEU A 257 -1.29 -21.24 -5.12
N ALA A 258 -1.26 -22.49 -5.60
CA ALA A 258 -1.45 -23.70 -4.79
C ALA A 258 -0.45 -23.83 -3.63
N LYS A 259 0.78 -23.32 -3.79
CA LYS A 259 1.79 -23.33 -2.73
C LYS A 259 1.31 -22.63 -1.46
N ARG A 260 0.50 -21.57 -1.59
CA ARG A 260 -0.04 -20.81 -0.47
C ARG A 260 -1.46 -21.24 -0.11
N THR A 261 -2.30 -21.52 -1.11
CA THR A 261 -3.72 -21.80 -0.87
C THR A 261 -3.99 -23.24 -0.42
N SER A 262 -3.08 -24.19 -0.65
CA SER A 262 -3.25 -25.60 -0.25
C SER A 262 -3.50 -25.80 1.23
N VAL A 263 -2.98 -24.92 2.09
CA VAL A 263 -3.21 -24.96 3.53
C VAL A 263 -4.69 -24.73 3.88
N TYR A 264 -5.43 -24.03 3.03
CA TYR A 264 -6.82 -23.64 3.25
C TYR A 264 -7.85 -24.52 2.54
N LEU A 265 -7.41 -25.47 1.70
CA LEU A 265 -8.27 -26.37 0.91
C LEU A 265 -8.68 -27.64 1.68
N LYS A 266 -8.64 -27.62 3.01
CA LYS A 266 -8.93 -28.79 3.85
C LYS A 266 -10.42 -29.01 4.05
#